data_AF-A0A553KYE0-F1
#
_entry.id   AF-A0A553KYE0-F1
#
_cell.length_a   1.000
_cell.length_b   1.000
_cell.length_c   1.000
_cell.angle_alpha   90.00
_cell.angle_beta   90.00
_cell.angle_gamma   90.00
#
_symmetry.space_group_name_H-M   'P 1'
#
loop_
_entity.id
_entity.type
_entity.pdbx_description
1 polymer ?
#
loop_
_entity_poly.entity_id
_entity_poly.type
_entity_poly.pdbx_seq_one_letter_code
_entity_poly.pdbx_strand_id
1 'polypeptide(L)'
;MTSSTIVEKSCYFISNVSCYDVVKDFAGPLLAALAVVASVFIAFKQLSKQHQNTLDAQKEEAKRNTRVELFKDINVLLDQSTASIRQVNSYCFGKKYSNLEMKAQVDHVEYLELMKNFSNPLLAVVTKTESHEIVNLKLFRVFRFALLSIHHDLLSLQSERDRFKVLENIIELTNDSIMYFGDFQVCMQNMAYGEVFDADVPFRIPADKRYKVITNCPKNLDELHDYFWRETNWGKNCIKYENEAKEKFSS
;
A
#
# COMPACT_ATOMS: atom_id res chain seq x y z
N MET A 1 92.57 25.95 -1.40
CA MET A 1 91.93 26.83 -2.41
C MET A 1 91.66 26.01 -3.66
N THR A 2 90.49 25.38 -3.76
CA THR A 2 90.03 24.66 -4.96
C THR A 2 88.54 24.35 -4.77
N SER A 3 87.67 25.35 -4.99
CA SER A 3 86.22 25.14 -5.09
C SER A 3 85.59 26.39 -5.69
N SER A 4 85.43 26.43 -7.03
CA SER A 4 84.58 27.45 -7.69
C SER A 4 84.36 27.32 -9.20
N THR A 5 84.93 26.35 -9.93
CA THR A 5 84.87 26.36 -11.41
C THR A 5 83.98 25.31 -12.08
N ILE A 6 83.17 24.53 -11.34
CA ILE A 6 82.29 23.51 -11.94
C ILE A 6 80.81 23.96 -12.03
N VAL A 7 80.40 25.02 -11.31
CA VAL A 7 79.00 25.48 -11.29
C VAL A 7 78.67 26.46 -12.44
N GLU A 8 79.66 26.97 -13.17
CA GLU A 8 79.44 28.04 -14.16
C GLU A 8 79.07 27.53 -15.57
N LYS A 9 79.16 26.22 -15.83
CA LYS A 9 78.87 25.63 -17.17
C LYS A 9 77.49 24.99 -17.32
N SER A 10 76.65 24.99 -16.29
CA SER A 10 75.29 24.43 -16.35
C SER A 10 74.20 25.44 -16.72
N CYS A 11 74.52 26.75 -16.84
CA CYS A 11 73.53 27.80 -17.14
C CYS A 11 73.65 28.44 -18.54
N TYR A 12 74.38 27.82 -19.49
CA TYR A 12 74.52 28.36 -20.86
C TYR A 12 73.70 27.62 -21.92
N PHE A 13 72.68 26.86 -21.53
CA PHE A 13 71.81 26.14 -22.47
C PHE A 13 70.41 26.76 -22.67
N ILE A 14 70.09 27.90 -22.04
CA ILE A 14 68.73 28.49 -22.11
C ILE A 14 68.76 30.00 -22.41
N SER A 15 69.70 30.49 -23.23
CA SER A 15 69.72 31.91 -23.62
C SER A 15 69.07 32.20 -24.98
N ASN A 16 68.59 31.18 -25.70
CA ASN A 16 68.02 31.33 -27.05
C ASN A 16 66.63 30.66 -27.25
N VAL A 17 65.94 30.29 -26.18
CA VAL A 17 64.57 29.77 -26.30
C VAL A 17 63.61 30.88 -25.90
N SER A 18 62.86 31.41 -26.87
CA SER A 18 61.82 32.40 -26.60
C SER A 18 60.80 31.79 -25.64
N CYS A 19 60.27 32.58 -24.69
CA CYS A 19 59.16 32.15 -23.84
C CYS A 19 57.97 31.64 -24.68
N TYR A 20 57.84 32.16 -25.91
CA TYR A 20 56.90 31.68 -26.92
C TYR A 20 57.16 30.25 -27.38
N ASP A 21 58.42 29.84 -27.57
CA ASP A 21 58.78 28.49 -28.03
C ASP A 21 58.59 27.46 -26.91
N VAL A 22 58.89 27.81 -25.66
CA VAL A 22 58.57 26.96 -24.49
C VAL A 22 57.05 26.83 -24.33
N VAL A 23 56.30 27.92 -24.41
CA VAL A 23 54.83 27.84 -24.30
C VAL A 23 54.23 27.06 -25.47
N LYS A 24 54.76 27.19 -26.69
CA LYS A 24 54.32 26.45 -27.88
C LYS A 24 54.57 24.94 -27.77
N ASP A 25 55.74 24.53 -27.28
CA ASP A 25 56.12 23.13 -27.15
C ASP A 25 55.42 22.43 -25.97
N PHE A 26 55.03 23.16 -24.92
CA PHE A 26 54.33 22.62 -23.75
C PHE A 26 52.79 22.80 -23.78
N ALA A 27 52.25 23.73 -24.58
CA ALA A 27 50.79 23.95 -24.66
C ALA A 27 50.04 22.75 -25.25
N GLY A 28 50.58 22.09 -26.29
CA GLY A 28 49.99 20.88 -26.87
C GLY A 28 49.85 19.74 -25.86
N PRO A 29 50.96 19.31 -25.21
CA PRO A 29 50.93 18.31 -24.15
C PRO A 29 50.04 18.66 -22.96
N LEU A 30 50.02 19.93 -22.52
CA LEU A 30 49.20 20.38 -21.41
C LEU A 30 47.69 20.36 -21.74
N LEU A 31 47.30 20.79 -22.93
CA LEU A 31 45.92 20.69 -23.40
C LEU A 31 45.48 19.22 -23.56
N ALA A 32 46.35 18.35 -24.06
CA ALA A 32 46.09 16.92 -24.13
C ALA A 32 45.89 16.31 -22.74
N ALA A 33 46.74 16.65 -21.77
CA ALA A 33 46.59 16.21 -20.38
C ALA A 33 45.28 16.69 -19.76
N LEU A 34 44.90 17.97 -19.96
CA LEU A 34 43.61 18.50 -19.50
C LEU A 34 42.42 17.79 -20.16
N ALA A 35 42.50 17.50 -21.46
CA ALA A 35 41.46 16.77 -22.18
C ALA A 35 41.29 15.33 -21.65
N VAL A 36 42.40 14.66 -21.31
CA VAL A 36 42.39 13.33 -20.67
C VAL A 36 41.77 13.41 -19.27
N VAL A 37 42.13 14.39 -18.45
CA VAL A 37 41.53 14.56 -17.12
C VAL A 37 40.03 14.85 -17.23
N ALA A 38 39.63 15.74 -18.15
CA ALA A 38 38.23 16.06 -18.40
C ALA A 38 37.43 14.84 -18.89
N SER A 39 37.99 14.03 -19.80
CA SER A 39 37.32 12.82 -20.30
C SER A 39 37.17 11.76 -19.21
N VAL A 40 38.18 11.58 -18.36
CA VAL A 40 38.11 10.71 -17.17
C VAL A 40 37.03 11.19 -16.21
N PHE A 41 36.96 12.50 -15.92
CA PHE A 41 35.93 13.06 -15.06
C PHE A 41 34.51 12.86 -15.63
N ILE A 42 34.32 13.09 -16.93
CA ILE A 42 33.05 12.83 -17.61
C ILE A 42 32.67 11.35 -17.54
N ALA A 43 33.62 10.45 -17.77
CA ALA A 43 33.40 9.00 -17.67
C ALA A 43 32.96 8.59 -16.26
N PHE A 44 33.63 9.09 -15.21
CA PHE A 44 33.22 8.84 -13.82
C PHE A 44 31.81 9.38 -13.52
N LYS A 45 31.47 10.57 -14.01
CA LYS A 45 30.13 11.15 -13.85
C LYS A 45 29.07 10.31 -14.56
N GLN A 46 29.37 9.78 -15.74
CA GLN A 46 28.47 8.89 -16.49
C GLN A 46 28.30 7.54 -15.77
N LEU A 47 29.39 6.93 -15.29
CA LEU A 47 29.35 5.69 -14.50
C LEU A 47 28.55 5.86 -13.22
N SER A 48 28.75 6.97 -12.50
CA SER A 48 27.98 7.29 -11.29
C SER A 48 26.50 7.43 -11.59
N LYS A 49 26.14 8.13 -12.68
CA LYS A 49 24.73 8.26 -13.11
C LYS A 49 24.12 6.92 -13.54
N GLN A 50 24.87 6.09 -14.26
CA GLN A 50 24.43 4.75 -14.65
C GLN A 50 24.20 3.87 -13.42
N HIS A 51 25.13 3.88 -12.47
CA HIS A 51 24.99 3.13 -11.22
C HIS A 51 23.74 3.56 -10.44
N GLN A 52 23.51 4.87 -10.30
CA GLN A 52 22.31 5.38 -9.64
C GLN A 52 21.03 4.94 -10.35
N ASN A 53 20.97 5.05 -11.68
CA ASN A 53 19.82 4.61 -12.46
C ASN A 53 19.57 3.09 -12.30
N THR A 54 20.64 2.27 -12.26
CA THR A 54 20.53 0.83 -12.03
C THR A 54 20.00 0.53 -10.63
N LEU A 55 20.48 1.22 -9.59
CA LEU A 55 19.97 1.07 -8.23
C LEU A 55 18.49 1.45 -8.12
N ASP A 56 18.10 2.56 -8.77
CA ASP A 56 16.70 3.01 -8.77
C ASP A 56 15.80 2.00 -9.50
N ALA A 57 16.25 1.45 -10.63
CA ALA A 57 15.53 0.39 -11.34
C ALA A 57 15.38 -0.89 -10.49
N GLN A 58 16.45 -1.33 -9.82
CA GLN A 58 16.41 -2.48 -8.90
C GLN A 58 15.44 -2.24 -7.73
N LYS A 59 15.39 -1.02 -7.20
CA LYS A 59 14.48 -0.64 -6.12
C LYS A 59 13.02 -0.70 -6.56
N GLU A 60 12.70 -0.17 -7.74
CA GLU A 60 11.33 -0.24 -8.28
C GLU A 60 10.94 -1.68 -8.64
N GLU A 61 11.86 -2.48 -9.19
CA GLU A 61 11.63 -3.91 -9.42
C GLU A 61 11.34 -4.66 -8.12
N ALA A 62 12.13 -4.42 -7.07
CA ALA A 62 11.91 -5.01 -5.75
C ALA A 62 10.54 -4.62 -5.17
N LYS A 63 10.18 -3.33 -5.22
CA LYS A 63 8.85 -2.85 -4.79
C LYS A 63 7.73 -3.53 -5.58
N ARG A 64 7.87 -3.64 -6.90
CA ARG A 64 6.88 -4.30 -7.77
C ARG A 64 6.71 -5.77 -7.39
N ASN A 65 7.82 -6.49 -7.21
CA ASN A 65 7.80 -7.89 -6.81
C ASN A 65 7.15 -8.07 -5.44
N THR A 66 7.47 -7.21 -4.46
CA THR A 66 6.80 -7.21 -3.14
C THR A 66 5.29 -6.95 -3.26
N ARG A 67 4.84 -6.01 -4.11
CA ARG A 67 3.40 -5.76 -4.32
C ARG A 67 2.70 -6.99 -4.92
N VAL A 68 3.33 -7.66 -5.88
CA VAL A 68 2.80 -8.88 -6.51
C VAL A 68 2.71 -10.03 -5.51
N GLU A 69 3.76 -10.26 -4.72
CA GLU A 69 3.78 -11.29 -3.70
C GLU A 69 2.71 -11.03 -2.63
N LEU A 70 2.63 -9.79 -2.15
CA LEU A 70 1.61 -9.39 -1.20
C LEU A 70 0.19 -9.55 -1.75
N PHE A 71 -0.04 -9.15 -3.00
CA PHE A 71 -1.32 -9.36 -3.66
C PHE A 71 -1.70 -10.84 -3.64
N LYS A 72 -0.79 -11.74 -4.04
CA LYS A 72 -1.07 -13.19 -4.05
C LYS A 72 -1.42 -13.71 -2.66
N ASP A 73 -0.65 -13.34 -1.65
CA ASP A 73 -0.84 -13.77 -0.27
C ASP A 73 -2.16 -13.26 0.33
N ILE A 74 -2.44 -11.95 0.19
CA ILE A 74 -3.71 -11.34 0.61
C ILE A 74 -4.87 -11.94 -0.18
N ASN A 75 -4.73 -12.16 -1.49
CA ASN A 75 -5.81 -12.69 -2.32
C ASN A 75 -6.20 -14.11 -1.89
N VAL A 76 -5.24 -14.98 -1.57
CA VAL A 76 -5.52 -16.30 -1.01
C VAL A 76 -6.33 -16.20 0.29
N LEU A 77 -5.94 -15.29 1.19
CA LEU A 77 -6.67 -15.07 2.44
C LEU A 77 -8.08 -14.51 2.19
N LEU A 78 -8.24 -13.58 1.25
CA LEU A 78 -9.53 -13.02 0.86
C LEU A 78 -10.43 -14.09 0.25
N ASP A 79 -9.92 -14.96 -0.62
CA ASP A 79 -10.69 -16.05 -1.24
C ASP A 79 -11.19 -17.04 -0.18
N GLN A 80 -10.32 -17.45 0.73
CA GLN A 80 -10.67 -18.34 1.85
C GLN A 80 -11.72 -17.68 2.76
N SER A 81 -11.51 -16.42 3.11
CA SER A 81 -12.41 -15.66 3.98
C SER A 81 -13.76 -15.42 3.30
N THR A 82 -13.76 -15.08 2.01
CA THR A 82 -14.97 -14.94 1.18
C THR A 82 -15.76 -16.25 1.16
N ALA A 83 -15.10 -17.39 1.01
CA ALA A 83 -15.77 -18.68 0.99
C ALA A 83 -16.52 -18.96 2.30
N SER A 84 -15.88 -18.73 3.46
CA SER A 84 -16.53 -18.87 4.77
C SER A 84 -17.70 -17.90 4.94
N ILE A 85 -17.53 -16.63 4.56
CA ILE A 85 -18.59 -15.61 4.64
C ILE A 85 -19.76 -15.97 3.72
N ARG A 86 -19.49 -16.45 2.50
CA ARG A 86 -20.50 -16.92 1.56
C ARG A 86 -21.28 -18.13 2.09
N GLN A 87 -20.65 -19.04 2.83
CA GLN A 87 -21.37 -20.14 3.47
C GLN A 87 -22.37 -19.62 4.50
N VAL A 88 -21.96 -18.69 5.37
CA VAL A 88 -22.87 -18.04 6.35
C VAL A 88 -23.99 -17.31 5.63
N ASN A 89 -23.68 -16.53 4.61
CA ASN A 89 -24.66 -15.81 3.79
C ASN A 89 -25.65 -16.78 3.14
N SER A 90 -25.16 -17.84 2.49
CA SER A 90 -25.99 -18.83 1.78
C SER A 90 -26.91 -19.58 2.73
N TYR A 91 -26.42 -19.95 3.92
CA TYR A 91 -27.23 -20.52 4.98
C TYR A 91 -28.35 -19.56 5.40
N CYS A 92 -28.01 -18.29 5.69
CA CYS A 92 -28.98 -17.29 6.12
C CYS A 92 -30.03 -17.00 5.03
N PHE A 93 -29.60 -16.88 3.77
CA PHE A 93 -30.49 -16.74 2.62
C PHE A 93 -31.43 -17.95 2.49
N GLY A 94 -30.88 -19.16 2.48
CA GLY A 94 -31.68 -20.39 2.41
C GLY A 94 -32.70 -20.47 3.55
N LYS A 95 -32.30 -20.07 4.75
CA LYS A 95 -33.19 -20.01 5.91
C LYS A 95 -34.28 -18.94 5.75
N LYS A 96 -33.93 -17.72 5.34
CA LYS A 96 -34.90 -16.63 5.10
C LYS A 96 -35.99 -17.06 4.12
N TYR A 97 -35.62 -17.75 3.04
CA TYR A 97 -36.55 -18.18 2.00
C TYR A 97 -37.10 -19.61 2.21
N SER A 98 -36.85 -20.23 3.36
CA SER A 98 -37.34 -21.59 3.66
C SER A 98 -38.84 -21.66 3.96
N ASN A 99 -39.49 -20.52 4.25
CA ASN A 99 -40.93 -20.44 4.49
C ASN A 99 -41.58 -19.32 3.65
N LEU A 100 -42.87 -19.48 3.35
CA LEU A 100 -43.62 -18.54 2.50
C LEU A 100 -43.71 -17.13 3.08
N GLU A 101 -43.70 -17.02 4.41
CA GLU A 101 -43.75 -15.72 5.10
C GLU A 101 -42.41 -14.99 5.11
N MET A 102 -41.33 -15.69 4.75
CA MET A 102 -39.94 -15.25 4.83
C MET A 102 -39.53 -14.75 6.22
N LYS A 103 -40.12 -15.31 7.29
CA LYS A 103 -39.98 -14.87 8.69
C LYS A 103 -39.20 -15.85 9.57
N ALA A 104 -38.28 -16.61 8.96
CA ALA A 104 -37.44 -17.51 9.72
C ALA A 104 -36.59 -16.75 10.76
N GLN A 105 -36.43 -17.33 11.94
CA GLN A 105 -35.66 -16.73 13.03
C GLN A 105 -34.35 -17.49 13.23
N VAL A 106 -33.29 -16.75 13.59
CA VAL A 106 -32.02 -17.32 14.04
C VAL A 106 -32.03 -17.31 15.56
N ASP A 107 -32.00 -18.48 16.19
CA ASP A 107 -31.95 -18.54 17.66
C ASP A 107 -30.59 -18.06 18.19
N HIS A 108 -30.45 -17.96 19.52
CA HIS A 108 -29.22 -17.44 20.11
C HIS A 108 -28.01 -18.37 19.90
N VAL A 109 -28.20 -19.68 20.00
CA VAL A 109 -27.11 -20.66 19.86
C VAL A 109 -26.61 -20.67 18.42
N GLU A 110 -27.55 -20.71 17.48
CA GLU A 110 -27.29 -20.61 16.05
C GLU A 110 -26.59 -19.29 15.71
N TYR A 111 -27.04 -18.16 16.27
CA TYR A 111 -26.39 -16.87 16.10
C TYR A 111 -24.93 -16.89 16.55
N LEU A 112 -24.61 -17.48 17.70
CA LEU A 112 -23.23 -17.55 18.18
C LEU A 112 -22.33 -18.33 17.22
N GLU A 113 -22.85 -19.41 16.61
CA GLU A 113 -22.13 -20.18 15.61
C GLU A 113 -21.91 -19.38 14.32
N LEU A 114 -22.98 -18.76 13.79
CA LEU A 114 -22.90 -17.93 12.58
C LEU A 114 -21.95 -16.73 12.79
N MET A 115 -22.05 -16.06 13.93
CA MET A 115 -21.17 -14.96 14.32
C MET A 115 -19.72 -15.42 14.37
N LYS A 116 -19.40 -16.57 14.97
CA LYS A 116 -18.04 -17.11 15.00
C LYS A 116 -17.50 -17.37 13.59
N ASN A 117 -18.32 -18.00 12.75
CA ASN A 117 -17.96 -18.35 11.37
C ASN A 117 -17.83 -17.13 10.45
N PHE A 118 -18.43 -15.99 10.83
CA PHE A 118 -18.33 -14.72 10.11
C PHE A 118 -17.21 -13.80 10.68
N SER A 119 -17.12 -13.68 12.00
CA SER A 119 -16.16 -12.81 12.69
C SER A 119 -14.71 -13.26 12.47
N ASN A 120 -14.42 -14.56 12.61
CA ASN A 120 -13.05 -15.07 12.47
C ASN A 120 -12.40 -14.73 11.12
N PRO A 121 -13.02 -15.02 9.95
CA PRO A 121 -12.43 -14.65 8.66
C PRO A 121 -12.29 -13.13 8.49
N LEU A 122 -13.24 -12.32 8.98
CA LEU A 122 -13.11 -10.85 8.96
C LEU A 122 -11.87 -10.39 9.73
N LEU A 123 -11.69 -10.88 10.96
CA LEU A 123 -10.56 -10.50 11.82
C LEU A 123 -9.21 -10.98 11.27
N ALA A 124 -9.17 -12.13 10.59
CA ALA A 124 -7.97 -12.60 9.91
C ALA A 124 -7.53 -11.63 8.80
N VAL A 125 -8.47 -11.17 7.97
CA VAL A 125 -8.21 -10.17 6.92
C VAL A 125 -7.82 -8.81 7.51
N VAL A 126 -8.51 -8.36 8.58
CA VAL A 126 -8.16 -7.12 9.31
C VAL A 126 -6.72 -7.17 9.81
N THR A 127 -6.31 -8.25 10.46
CA THR A 127 -4.95 -8.40 11.00
C THR A 127 -3.90 -8.41 9.89
N LYS A 128 -4.19 -9.10 8.78
CA LYS A 128 -3.27 -9.15 7.63
C LYS A 128 -3.12 -7.81 6.95
N THR A 129 -4.22 -7.07 6.78
CA THR A 129 -4.19 -5.74 6.15
C THR A 129 -3.50 -4.71 7.05
N GLU A 130 -3.74 -4.73 8.36
CA GLU A 130 -3.08 -3.84 9.31
C GLU A 130 -1.55 -4.01 9.28
N SER A 131 -1.05 -5.25 9.26
CA SER A 131 0.40 -5.52 9.22
C SER A 131 1.08 -5.09 7.91
N HIS A 132 0.32 -4.74 6.87
CA HIS A 132 0.84 -4.31 5.57
C HIS A 132 0.34 -2.91 5.16
N GLU A 133 -0.21 -2.14 6.10
CA GLU A 133 -0.81 -0.84 5.82
C GLU A 133 0.16 0.12 5.11
N ILE A 134 1.46 0.01 5.36
CA ILE A 134 2.51 0.85 4.76
C ILE A 134 2.56 0.79 3.23
N VAL A 135 2.06 -0.28 2.60
CA VAL A 135 2.09 -0.47 1.15
C VAL A 135 1.18 0.53 0.44
N ASN A 136 0.01 0.77 1.00
CA ASN A 136 -0.89 1.84 0.61
C ASN A 136 -1.76 2.24 1.80
N LEU A 137 -1.25 3.22 2.56
CA LEU A 137 -1.80 3.62 3.86
C LEU A 137 -3.30 3.89 3.83
N LYS A 138 -3.77 4.68 2.87
CA LYS A 138 -5.19 5.07 2.81
C LYS A 138 -6.08 3.90 2.40
N LEU A 139 -5.71 3.15 1.36
CA LEU A 139 -6.51 2.04 0.88
C LEU A 139 -6.68 0.95 1.95
N PHE A 140 -5.57 0.54 2.57
CA PHE A 140 -5.57 -0.51 3.58
C PHE A 140 -6.31 -0.08 4.84
N ARG A 141 -6.14 1.18 5.28
CA ARG A 141 -6.85 1.73 6.43
C ARG A 141 -8.36 1.80 6.19
N VAL A 142 -8.79 2.34 5.06
CA VAL A 142 -10.22 2.44 4.71
C VAL A 142 -10.85 1.04 4.65
N PHE A 143 -10.19 0.09 4.00
CA PHE A 143 -10.67 -1.28 3.94
C PHE A 143 -10.79 -1.90 5.34
N ARG A 144 -9.75 -1.76 6.17
CA ARG A 144 -9.77 -2.22 7.56
C ARG A 144 -10.91 -1.61 8.37
N PHE A 145 -11.14 -0.30 8.25
CA PHE A 145 -12.20 0.40 8.95
C PHE A 145 -13.60 -0.06 8.49
N ALA A 146 -13.76 -0.38 7.20
CA ALA A 146 -14.99 -0.98 6.69
C ALA A 146 -15.27 -2.34 7.36
N LEU A 147 -14.27 -3.22 7.43
CA LEU A 147 -14.41 -4.53 8.06
C LEU A 147 -14.63 -4.45 9.57
N LEU A 148 -13.94 -3.53 10.26
CA LEU A 148 -14.14 -3.29 11.68
C LEU A 148 -15.53 -2.73 11.98
N SER A 149 -16.07 -1.89 11.10
CA SER A 149 -17.45 -1.41 11.20
C SER A 149 -18.46 -2.57 11.10
N ILE A 150 -18.28 -3.45 10.12
CA ILE A 150 -19.11 -4.66 9.97
C ILE A 150 -18.99 -5.56 11.20
N HIS A 151 -17.77 -5.82 11.66
CA HIS A 151 -17.52 -6.69 12.81
C HIS A 151 -18.17 -6.15 14.09
N HIS A 152 -18.07 -4.84 14.31
CA HIS A 152 -18.72 -4.17 15.43
C HIS A 152 -20.24 -4.32 15.37
N ASP A 153 -20.83 -4.05 14.20
CA ASP A 153 -22.28 -4.15 14.03
C ASP A 153 -22.75 -5.60 14.16
N LEU A 154 -21.98 -6.58 13.68
CA LEU A 154 -22.21 -7.99 13.93
C LEU A 154 -22.28 -8.28 15.44
N LEU A 155 -21.27 -7.88 16.23
CA LEU A 155 -21.26 -8.10 17.68
C LEU A 155 -22.48 -7.47 18.37
N SER A 156 -22.93 -6.30 17.90
CA SER A 156 -24.09 -5.62 18.48
C SER A 156 -25.40 -6.43 18.38
N LEU A 157 -25.51 -7.30 17.38
CA LEU A 157 -26.67 -8.19 17.17
C LEU A 157 -26.86 -9.23 18.29
N GLN A 158 -25.84 -9.44 19.13
CA GLN A 158 -25.97 -10.28 20.33
C GLN A 158 -27.04 -9.74 21.29
N SER A 159 -27.21 -8.42 21.34
CA SER A 159 -28.17 -7.73 22.20
C SER A 159 -29.56 -7.55 21.55
N GLU A 160 -29.69 -7.87 20.25
CA GLU A 160 -30.94 -7.70 19.51
C GLU A 160 -31.93 -8.82 19.87
N ARG A 161 -33.12 -8.39 20.32
CA ARG A 161 -34.19 -9.28 20.78
C ARG A 161 -35.00 -9.81 19.61
N ASP A 162 -35.15 -9.01 18.55
CA ASP A 162 -35.85 -9.45 17.35
C ASP A 162 -34.98 -10.41 16.54
N ARG A 163 -35.25 -11.70 16.68
CA ARG A 163 -34.48 -12.77 16.04
C ARG A 163 -34.71 -12.88 14.53
N PHE A 164 -35.79 -12.30 14.03
CA PHE A 164 -35.98 -12.16 12.59
C PHE A 164 -35.06 -11.06 12.05
N LYS A 165 -35.02 -9.90 12.71
CA LYS A 165 -34.13 -8.80 12.34
C LYS A 165 -32.65 -9.17 12.38
N VAL A 166 -32.23 -10.04 13.31
CA VAL A 166 -30.85 -10.54 13.31
C VAL A 166 -30.51 -11.34 12.07
N LEU A 167 -31.42 -12.19 11.58
CA LEU A 167 -31.19 -12.91 10.32
C LEU A 167 -31.00 -11.95 9.15
N GLU A 168 -31.85 -10.93 9.04
CA GLU A 168 -31.75 -9.91 7.98
C GLU A 168 -30.43 -9.13 8.07
N ASN A 169 -30.06 -8.69 9.27
CA ASN A 169 -28.80 -7.96 9.47
C ASN A 169 -27.56 -8.81 9.17
N ILE A 170 -27.55 -10.12 9.48
CA ILE A 170 -26.42 -10.99 9.10
C ILE A 170 -26.32 -11.08 7.58
N ILE A 171 -27.43 -11.19 6.87
CA ILE A 171 -27.45 -11.21 5.40
C ILE A 171 -26.85 -9.91 4.84
N GLU A 172 -27.27 -8.76 5.35
CA GLU A 172 -26.75 -7.46 4.93
C GLU A 172 -25.25 -7.33 5.19
N LEU A 173 -24.81 -7.62 6.42
CA LEU A 173 -23.40 -7.52 6.82
C LEU A 173 -22.49 -8.47 6.02
N THR A 174 -22.96 -9.69 5.73
CA THR A 174 -22.20 -10.64 4.90
C THR A 174 -22.13 -10.19 3.44
N ASN A 175 -23.21 -9.61 2.89
CA ASN A 175 -23.19 -9.01 1.55
C ASN A 175 -22.18 -7.85 1.48
N ASP A 176 -22.22 -6.93 2.45
CA ASP A 176 -21.28 -5.80 2.53
C ASP A 176 -19.83 -6.28 2.60
N SER A 177 -19.55 -7.31 3.40
CA SER A 177 -18.22 -7.91 3.50
C SER A 177 -17.73 -8.45 2.15
N ILE A 178 -18.57 -9.22 1.45
CA ILE A 178 -18.23 -9.78 0.15
C ILE A 178 -17.98 -8.67 -0.88
N MET A 179 -18.78 -7.60 -0.84
CA MET A 179 -18.60 -6.43 -1.72
C MET A 179 -17.27 -5.72 -1.44
N TYR A 180 -16.96 -5.41 -0.18
CA TYR A 180 -15.69 -4.75 0.16
C TYR A 180 -14.47 -5.62 -0.11
N PHE A 181 -14.56 -6.94 0.09
CA PHE A 181 -13.49 -7.88 -0.29
C PHE A 181 -13.22 -7.81 -1.79
N GLY A 182 -14.27 -7.84 -2.62
CA GLY A 182 -14.14 -7.70 -4.07
C GLY A 182 -13.56 -6.36 -4.50
N ASP A 183 -14.05 -5.26 -3.92
CA ASP A 183 -13.55 -3.91 -4.21
C ASP A 183 -12.05 -3.78 -3.87
N PHE A 184 -11.63 -4.28 -2.72
CA PHE A 184 -10.24 -4.26 -2.29
C PHE A 184 -9.35 -5.16 -3.16
N GLN A 185 -9.83 -6.34 -3.53
CA GLN A 185 -9.15 -7.25 -4.45
C GLN A 185 -8.89 -6.58 -5.81
N VAL A 186 -9.89 -5.89 -6.38
CA VAL A 186 -9.73 -5.11 -7.63
C VAL A 186 -8.68 -4.00 -7.46
N CYS A 187 -8.72 -3.25 -6.35
CA CYS A 187 -7.72 -2.21 -6.09
C CYS A 187 -6.30 -2.77 -6.01
N MET A 188 -6.12 -3.90 -5.33
CA MET A 188 -4.83 -4.56 -5.19
C MET A 188 -4.36 -5.17 -6.51
N GLN A 189 -5.27 -5.74 -7.31
CA GLN A 189 -4.97 -6.30 -8.62
C GLN A 189 -4.46 -5.21 -9.57
N ASN A 190 -5.16 -4.09 -9.67
CA ASN A 190 -4.74 -2.96 -10.51
C ASN A 190 -3.40 -2.38 -10.04
N MET A 191 -3.16 -2.34 -8.72
CA MET A 191 -1.87 -1.89 -8.17
C MET A 191 -0.70 -2.85 -8.47
N ALA A 192 -0.96 -4.15 -8.50
CA ALA A 192 0.06 -5.17 -8.73
C ALA A 192 0.36 -5.38 -10.22
N TYR A 193 -0.66 -5.28 -11.07
CA TYR A 193 -0.59 -5.71 -12.47
C TYR A 193 -1.00 -4.66 -13.50
N GLY A 194 -1.66 -3.57 -13.09
CA GLY A 194 -2.23 -2.59 -14.03
C GLY A 194 -1.19 -1.98 -14.96
N GLU A 195 -0.06 -1.55 -14.39
CA GLU A 195 1.08 -1.02 -15.16
C GLU A 195 1.77 -2.11 -16.02
N VAL A 196 1.76 -3.37 -15.57
CA VAL A 196 2.44 -4.48 -16.27
C VAL A 196 1.70 -4.87 -17.55
N PHE A 197 0.38 -4.82 -17.54
CA PHE A 197 -0.47 -5.21 -18.67
C PHE A 197 -1.13 -4.03 -19.39
N ASP A 198 -0.84 -2.79 -18.97
CA ASP A 198 -1.45 -1.55 -19.49
C ASP A 198 -2.99 -1.61 -19.49
N ALA A 199 -3.56 -2.17 -18.42
CA ALA A 199 -4.99 -2.42 -18.31
C ALA A 199 -5.43 -2.50 -16.85
N ASP A 200 -6.57 -1.88 -16.54
CA ASP A 200 -7.20 -1.93 -15.23
C ASP A 200 -8.50 -2.72 -15.27
N VAL A 201 -8.75 -3.48 -14.20
CA VAL A 201 -10.07 -4.07 -13.93
C VAL A 201 -11.02 -2.94 -13.51
N PRO A 202 -12.22 -2.83 -14.09
CA PRO A 202 -13.17 -1.80 -13.74
C PRO A 202 -13.68 -1.97 -12.29
N PHE A 203 -13.87 -0.85 -11.61
CA PHE A 203 -14.48 -0.84 -10.28
C PHE A 203 -15.97 -1.18 -10.34
N ARG A 204 -16.50 -1.72 -9.25
CA ARG A 204 -17.92 -2.01 -9.10
C ARG A 204 -18.75 -0.73 -9.21
N ILE A 205 -19.84 -0.79 -9.96
CA ILE A 205 -20.86 0.27 -10.01
C ILE A 205 -22.09 -0.26 -9.27
N PRO A 206 -22.41 0.26 -8.08
CA PRO A 206 -23.50 -0.26 -7.29
C PRO A 206 -24.83 0.20 -7.90
N ALA A 207 -25.78 -0.74 -8.00
CA ALA A 207 -27.14 -0.39 -8.44
C ALA A 207 -27.82 0.60 -7.47
N ASP A 208 -27.56 0.44 -6.18
CA ASP A 208 -27.99 1.37 -5.13
C ASP A 208 -26.80 2.18 -4.61
N LYS A 209 -26.88 3.51 -4.76
CA LYS A 209 -25.82 4.47 -4.39
C LYS A 209 -25.54 4.54 -2.89
N ARG A 210 -26.38 3.93 -2.05
CA ARG A 210 -26.12 3.82 -0.61
C ARG A 210 -24.94 2.89 -0.30
N TYR A 211 -24.73 1.86 -1.13
CA TYR A 211 -23.57 0.98 -0.97
C TYR A 211 -22.29 1.71 -1.33
N LYS A 212 -21.39 1.78 -0.36
CA LYS A 212 -20.06 2.36 -0.55
C LYS A 212 -19.21 1.45 -1.44
N VAL A 213 -18.32 2.03 -2.23
CA VAL A 213 -17.40 1.31 -3.11
C VAL A 213 -15.99 1.73 -2.80
N ILE A 214 -15.14 0.77 -2.43
CA ILE A 214 -13.74 1.05 -2.19
C ILE A 214 -13.03 1.14 -3.54
N THR A 215 -12.38 2.27 -3.80
CA THR A 215 -11.54 2.47 -4.99
C THR A 215 -10.21 3.07 -4.55
N ASN A 216 -9.14 2.83 -5.30
CA ASN A 216 -7.82 3.40 -5.02
C ASN A 216 -7.69 4.87 -5.47
N CYS A 217 -8.78 5.63 -5.46
CA CYS A 217 -8.81 7.06 -5.75
C CYS A 217 -8.62 7.85 -4.43
N PRO A 218 -7.62 8.75 -4.32
CA PRO A 218 -7.34 9.47 -3.08
C PRO A 218 -8.54 10.20 -2.48
N LYS A 219 -9.33 10.90 -3.32
CA LYS A 219 -10.52 11.64 -2.88
C LYS A 219 -11.59 10.71 -2.30
N ASN A 220 -11.88 9.60 -3.00
CA ASN A 220 -12.85 8.61 -2.54
C ASN A 220 -12.39 7.94 -1.23
N LEU A 221 -11.09 7.65 -1.10
CA LEU A 221 -10.55 7.09 0.14
C LEU A 221 -10.66 8.06 1.32
N ASP A 222 -10.47 9.36 1.11
CA ASP A 222 -10.65 10.36 2.17
C ASP A 222 -12.13 10.43 2.61
N GLU A 223 -13.07 10.46 1.65
CA GLU A 223 -14.51 10.45 1.92
C GLU A 223 -14.93 9.17 2.69
N LEU A 224 -14.44 8.01 2.27
CA LEU A 224 -14.73 6.75 2.96
C LEU A 224 -14.09 6.66 4.33
N HIS A 225 -12.86 7.17 4.48
CA HIS A 225 -12.19 7.23 5.77
C HIS A 225 -13.04 8.04 6.76
N ASP A 226 -13.48 9.24 6.37
CA ASP A 226 -14.34 10.07 7.22
C ASP A 226 -15.67 9.39 7.53
N TYR A 227 -16.30 8.75 6.54
CA TYR A 227 -17.52 7.98 6.75
C TYR A 227 -17.34 6.86 7.79
N PHE A 228 -16.36 5.98 7.61
CA PHE A 228 -16.15 4.87 8.55
C PHE A 228 -15.65 5.33 9.93
N TRP A 229 -14.92 6.44 10.00
CA TRP A 229 -14.42 6.95 11.28
C TRP A 229 -15.47 7.74 12.06
N ARG A 230 -16.36 8.49 11.39
CA ARG A 230 -17.27 9.45 12.06
C ARG A 230 -18.73 9.04 12.02
N GLU A 231 -19.15 8.32 10.99
CA GLU A 231 -20.58 8.09 10.72
C GLU A 231 -21.07 6.71 11.17
N THR A 232 -20.23 5.68 11.09
CA THR A 232 -20.61 4.32 11.53
C THR A 232 -20.68 4.20 13.05
N ASN A 233 -21.40 3.19 13.54
CA ASN A 233 -21.50 2.93 14.98
C ASN A 233 -20.13 2.62 15.58
N TRP A 234 -19.31 1.86 14.86
CA TRP A 234 -17.94 1.57 15.26
C TRP A 234 -17.11 2.84 15.44
N GLY A 235 -17.06 3.71 14.42
CA GLY A 235 -16.28 4.94 14.47
C GLY A 235 -16.74 5.89 15.58
N LYS A 236 -18.06 6.06 15.74
CA LYS A 236 -18.65 6.83 16.85
C LYS A 236 -18.24 6.27 18.22
N ASN A 237 -18.25 4.95 18.39
CA ASN A 237 -17.84 4.30 19.63
C ASN A 237 -16.34 4.45 19.88
N CYS A 238 -15.49 4.33 18.86
CA CYS A 238 -14.05 4.61 18.98
C CYS A 238 -13.79 6.04 19.46
N ILE A 239 -14.41 7.04 18.83
CA ILE A 239 -14.28 8.45 19.23
C ILE A 239 -14.74 8.65 20.68
N LYS A 240 -15.88 8.06 21.05
CA LYS A 240 -16.39 8.11 22.42
C LYS A 240 -15.37 7.54 23.42
N TYR A 241 -14.88 6.33 23.20
CA TYR A 241 -13.93 5.68 24.11
C TYR A 241 -12.57 6.39 24.18
N GLU A 242 -12.10 6.96 23.06
CA GLU A 242 -10.88 7.79 23.07
C GLU A 242 -11.05 9.05 23.91
N ASN A 243 -12.22 9.71 23.85
CA ASN A 243 -12.50 10.89 24.65
C ASN A 243 -12.60 10.54 26.14
N GLU A 244 -13.31 9.46 26.49
CA GLU A 244 -13.39 8.96 27.87
C GLU A 244 -12.00 8.61 28.42
N ALA A 245 -11.14 7.99 27.62
CA ALA A 245 -9.76 7.70 28.00
C ALA A 245 -8.93 8.98 28.20
N LYS A 246 -9.06 9.97 27.31
CA LYS A 246 -8.37 11.26 27.46
C LYS A 246 -8.80 11.97 28.74
N GLU A 247 -10.10 12.02 29.04
CA GLU A 247 -10.61 12.61 30.28
C GLU A 247 -10.05 11.90 31.52
N LYS A 248 -9.93 10.57 31.49
CA LYS A 248 -9.47 9.77 32.62
C LYS A 248 -7.95 9.84 32.86
N PHE A 249 -7.15 10.01 31.80
CA PHE A 249 -5.69 9.86 31.87
C PHE A 249 -4.90 11.13 31.51
N SER A 250 -5.56 12.25 31.18
CA SER A 250 -4.89 13.55 30.93
C SER A 250 -4.76 14.43 32.17
N SER A 251 -5.08 13.88 33.36
CA SER A 251 -4.85 14.48 34.68
C SER A 251 -3.52 14.02 35.28
#